data_AF-A0A5B0SNU3-F1
#
_entry.id   AF-A0A5B0SNU3-F1
#
_cell.length_a   1.000
_cell.length_b   1.000
_cell.length_c   1.000
_cell.angle_alpha   90.00
_cell.angle_beta   90.00
_cell.angle_gamma   90.00
#
_symmetry.space_group_name_H-M   'P 1'
#
loop_
_entity.id
_entity.type
_entity.pdbx_description
1 polymer ?
#
loop_
_entity_poly.entity_id
_entity_poly.type
_entity_poly.pdbx_seq_one_letter_code
_entity_poly.pdbx_strand_id
1 'polypeptide(L)'
;MGNRQAGHPHTHAEGRLVLANTLYYTSSVYKPKTVIVIAIPKIVDRLGEPFSGIFSTSDNLWSHLDSTGKAEQDRFWRMPFDNFYMRPARL
;
A
#
# COMPACT_ATOMS: atom_id res chain seq x y z
N MET A 1 -11.52 -39.32 13.21
CA MET A 1 -10.95 -38.09 13.81
C MET A 1 -9.91 -37.53 12.87
N GLY A 2 -10.00 -36.25 12.51
CA GLY A 2 -8.99 -35.58 11.69
C GLY A 2 -9.56 -34.53 10.73
N ASN A 3 -10.49 -33.70 11.18
CA ASN A 3 -10.94 -32.52 10.45
C ASN A 3 -9.75 -31.54 10.36
N ARG A 4 -8.99 -31.59 9.26
CA ARG A 4 -8.01 -30.56 8.95
C ARG A 4 -8.80 -29.33 8.49
N GLN A 5 -9.12 -28.46 9.44
CA GLN A 5 -9.50 -27.08 9.17
C GLN A 5 -8.35 -26.45 8.38
N ALA A 6 -8.49 -26.38 7.06
CA ALA A 6 -7.62 -25.58 6.21
C ALA A 6 -7.79 -24.14 6.67
N GLY A 7 -6.76 -23.58 7.33
CA GLY A 7 -6.77 -22.20 7.79
C GLY A 7 -7.09 -21.27 6.63
N HIS A 8 -8.18 -20.52 6.76
CA HIS A 8 -8.66 -19.56 5.78
C HIS A 8 -7.54 -18.61 5.35
N PRO A 9 -7.12 -18.57 4.06
CA PRO A 9 -6.14 -17.60 3.59
C PRO A 9 -6.71 -16.18 3.44
N HIS A 10 -7.95 -15.94 3.89
CA HIS A 10 -8.74 -14.77 3.49
C HIS A 10 -8.73 -13.59 4.47
N THR A 11 -8.32 -13.78 5.73
CA THR A 11 -8.47 -12.74 6.77
C THR A 11 -7.39 -11.63 6.72
N HIS A 12 -6.31 -11.81 5.94
CA HIS A 12 -5.23 -10.82 5.87
C HIS A 12 -5.35 -9.82 4.70
N ALA A 13 -6.44 -9.88 3.94
CA ALA A 13 -6.74 -8.98 2.84
C ALA A 13 -7.79 -7.90 3.20
N GLU A 14 -8.44 -8.01 4.37
CA GLU A 14 -9.53 -7.15 4.80
C GLU A 14 -9.12 -5.68 4.93
N GLY A 15 -7.91 -5.42 5.44
CA GLY A 15 -7.39 -4.06 5.55
C GLY A 15 -7.31 -3.33 4.21
N ARG A 16 -6.99 -4.04 3.11
CA ARG A 16 -6.96 -3.43 1.76
C ARG A 16 -8.36 -3.16 1.22
N LEU A 17 -9.35 -3.99 1.57
CA LEU A 17 -10.75 -3.78 1.18
C LEU A 17 -11.35 -2.56 1.90
N VAL A 18 -11.08 -2.42 3.20
CA VAL A 18 -11.50 -1.23 3.97
C VAL A 18 -10.86 0.03 3.38
N LEU A 19 -9.55 -0.01 3.11
CA LEU A 19 -8.84 1.13 2.51
C LEU A 19 -9.36 1.48 1.11
N ALA A 20 -9.68 0.49 0.27
CA ALA A 20 -10.26 0.75 -1.05
C ALA A 20 -11.62 1.44 -0.94
N ASN A 21 -12.47 0.99 -0.01
CA ASN A 21 -13.77 1.62 0.23
C ASN A 21 -13.62 3.05 0.76
N THR A 22 -12.73 3.27 1.73
CA THR A 22 -12.44 4.61 2.25
C THR A 22 -11.90 5.53 1.16
N LEU A 23 -10.95 5.06 0.33
CA LEU A 23 -10.39 5.82 -0.78
C LEU A 23 -11.49 6.23 -1.77
N TYR A 24 -12.36 5.28 -2.15
CA TYR A 24 -13.47 5.52 -3.06
C TYR A 24 -14.47 6.53 -2.49
N TYR A 25 -14.88 6.35 -1.24
CA TYR A 25 -15.81 7.24 -0.56
C TYR A 25 -15.24 8.66 -0.44
N THR A 26 -14.02 8.80 0.07
CA THR A 26 -13.36 10.10 0.24
C THR A 26 -13.20 10.82 -1.10
N SER A 27 -12.80 10.09 -2.15
CA SER A 27 -12.65 10.66 -3.49
C SER A 27 -13.98 11.11 -4.10
N SER A 28 -15.04 10.34 -3.90
CA SER A 28 -16.36 10.61 -4.48
C SER A 28 -17.09 11.75 -3.78
N VAL A 29 -17.00 11.82 -2.44
CA VAL A 29 -17.73 12.79 -1.62
C VAL A 29 -17.00 14.13 -1.56
N TYR A 30 -15.69 14.11 -1.30
CA TYR A 30 -14.94 15.33 -1.00
C TYR A 30 -14.10 15.86 -2.17
N LYS A 31 -13.91 15.06 -3.24
CA LYS A 31 -13.12 15.40 -4.42
C LYS A 31 -11.78 16.10 -4.10
N PRO A 32 -10.98 15.57 -3.15
CA PRO A 32 -9.74 16.20 -2.75
C PRO A 32 -8.72 16.21 -3.90
N LYS A 33 -7.87 17.23 -3.94
CA LYS A 33 -6.76 17.31 -4.91
C LYS A 33 -5.70 16.23 -4.68
N THR A 34 -5.55 15.75 -3.45
CA THR A 34 -4.54 14.74 -3.08
C THR A 34 -5.07 13.90 -1.91
N VAL A 35 -4.87 12.59 -1.99
CA VAL A 35 -5.20 11.63 -0.93
C VAL A 35 -3.94 10.81 -0.62
N ILE A 36 -3.58 10.74 0.66
CA ILE A 36 -2.46 9.93 1.16
C ILE A 36 -3.04 8.85 2.05
N VAL A 37 -2.70 7.59 1.76
CA VAL A 37 -3.13 6.44 2.56
C VAL A 37 -1.90 5.78 3.16
N ILE A 38 -1.90 5.66 4.49
CA ILE A 38 -0.86 4.97 5.24
C ILE A 38 -1.42 3.61 5.65
N ALA A 39 -0.71 2.55 5.31
CA ALA A 39 -1.10 1.19 5.65
C ALA A 39 0.14 0.41 6.07
N ILE A 40 -0.02 -0.56 6.97
CA ILE A 40 1.03 -1.49 7.37
C ILE A 40 0.82 -2.78 6.57
N PRO A 41 1.42 -2.94 5.37
CA PRO A 41 1.31 -4.18 4.64
C PRO A 41 2.14 -5.29 5.33
N LYS A 42 1.75 -6.54 5.13
CA LYS A 42 2.55 -7.75 5.47
C LYS A 42 3.94 -7.84 4.80
N ILE A 43 4.37 -6.77 4.14
CA ILE A 43 5.66 -6.60 3.47
C ILE A 43 6.76 -6.19 4.47
N VAL A 44 6.40 -5.81 5.70
CA VAL A 44 7.36 -5.46 6.77
C VAL A 44 8.38 -6.58 7.02
N ASP A 45 8.01 -7.86 6.83
CA ASP A 45 8.95 -8.98 6.95
C ASP A 45 10.00 -9.08 5.82
N ARG A 46 9.88 -8.27 4.74
CA ARG A 46 10.72 -8.34 3.53
C ARG A 46 11.44 -7.06 3.14
N LEU A 47 10.99 -5.89 3.61
CA LEU A 47 11.84 -4.70 3.59
C LEU A 47 12.64 -4.70 4.89
N GLY A 48 13.96 -4.72 4.79
CA GLY A 48 14.80 -4.40 5.95
C GLY A 48 14.32 -3.10 6.61
N GLU A 49 14.46 -3.01 7.92
CA GLU A 49 13.86 -2.02 8.81
C GLU A 49 13.93 -0.52 8.40
N PRO A 50 14.86 0.01 7.58
CA PRO A 50 14.99 1.47 7.48
C PRO A 50 14.22 2.16 6.34
N PHE A 51 13.33 1.47 5.59
CA PHE A 51 12.62 2.11 4.46
C PHE A 51 11.11 1.83 4.42
N SER A 52 10.34 2.90 4.26
CA SER A 52 8.91 2.84 4.01
C SER A 52 8.62 2.79 2.50
N GLY A 53 7.91 1.77 2.04
CA GLY A 53 7.54 1.62 0.63
C GLY A 53 6.39 2.54 0.22
N ILE A 54 6.59 3.39 -0.78
CA ILE A 54 5.58 4.33 -1.29
C ILE A 54 5.15 3.96 -2.71
N PHE A 55 3.84 3.93 -2.94
CA PHE A 55 3.22 3.90 -4.26
C PHE A 55 2.63 5.29 -4.54
N SER A 56 3.18 6.01 -5.53
CA SER A 56 2.68 7.32 -5.96
C SER A 56 2.40 7.35 -7.45
N THR A 57 1.19 7.74 -7.82
CA THR A 57 0.78 8.00 -9.21
C THR A 57 1.23 9.36 -9.72
N SER A 58 1.80 10.21 -8.86
CA SER A 58 2.29 11.56 -9.20
C SER A 58 3.76 11.71 -8.86
N ASP A 59 4.56 12.11 -9.85
CA ASP A 59 5.99 12.38 -9.68
C ASP A 59 6.27 13.60 -8.79
N ASN A 60 5.38 14.60 -8.83
CA ASN A 60 5.51 15.80 -8.00
C ASN A 60 5.32 15.44 -6.51
N LEU A 61 4.26 14.67 -6.20
CA LEU A 61 4.01 14.21 -4.84
C LEU A 61 5.13 13.29 -4.33
N TRP A 62 5.65 12.41 -5.19
CA TRP A 62 6.81 11.59 -4.86
C TRP A 62 8.04 12.44 -4.52
N SER A 63 8.36 13.44 -5.34
CA SER A 63 9.53 14.30 -5.12
C SER A 63 9.45 15.04 -3.79
N HIS A 64 8.25 15.52 -3.44
CA HIS A 64 8.01 16.16 -2.15
C HIS A 64 8.24 15.17 -1.00
N LEU A 65 7.64 13.98 -1.06
CA LEU A 65 7.80 12.95 -0.04
C LEU A 65 9.25 12.48 0.12
N ASP A 66 9.97 12.26 -0.98
CA ASP A 66 11.39 11.88 -0.97
C ASP A 66 12.28 12.96 -0.33
N SER A 67 12.04 14.24 -0.64
CA SER A 67 12.78 15.34 -0.02
C SER A 67 12.53 15.43 1.48
N THR A 68 11.28 15.29 1.93
CA THR A 68 10.91 15.33 3.35
C THR A 68 11.44 14.12 4.09
N GLY A 69 11.35 12.92 3.50
CA GLY A 69 11.89 11.70 4.10
C GLY A 69 13.40 11.73 4.29
N LYS A 70 14.14 12.38 3.37
CA LYS A 70 15.58 12.61 3.54
C LYS A 70 15.89 13.59 4.67
N ALA A 71 15.07 14.62 4.85
CA ALA A 71 15.24 15.63 5.90
C ALA A 71 14.93 15.05 7.30
N GLU A 72 13.84 14.29 7.42
CA GLU A 72 13.35 13.72 8.69
C GLU A 72 14.02 12.38 9.07
N GLN A 73 14.99 11.91 8.27
CA GLN A 73 15.64 10.60 8.40
C GLN A 73 14.69 9.40 8.28
N ASP A 74 13.45 9.59 7.82
CA ASP A 74 12.48 8.55 7.46
C ASP A 74 12.47 8.34 5.94
N ARG A 75 13.37 7.48 5.46
CA ARG A 75 13.60 7.33 4.02
C ARG A 75 12.51 6.49 3.36
N PHE A 76 12.04 6.98 2.22
CA PHE A 76 11.05 6.28 1.41
C PHE A 76 11.68 5.54 0.23
N TRP A 77 11.10 4.40 -0.13
CA TRP A 77 11.42 3.69 -1.37
C TRP A 77 10.24 3.76 -2.34
N ARG A 78 10.45 4.35 -3.51
CA ARG A 78 9.42 4.37 -4.56
C ARG A 78 9.27 2.99 -5.17
N MET A 79 8.09 2.41 -5.00
CA MET A 79 7.76 1.12 -5.59
C MET A 79 7.34 1.28 -7.06
N PRO A 80 7.75 0.35 -7.94
CA PRO A 80 7.37 0.42 -9.35
C PRO A 80 5.91 0.04 -9.56
N PHE A 81 5.21 0.78 -10.42
CA PHE A 81 3.95 0.35 -11.05
C PHE A 81 4.26 -0.40 -12.33
N ASP A 82 4.86 -1.59 -12.22
CA ASP A 82 5.09 -2.43 -13.39
C ASP A 82 3.80 -3.18 -13.76
N ASN A 83 3.51 -3.27 -15.06
CA ASN A 83 2.42 -4.08 -15.61
C ASN A 83 2.50 -5.54 -15.16
N PHE A 84 3.69 -6.05 -14.86
CA PHE A 84 3.89 -7.37 -14.29
C PHE A 84 3.10 -7.58 -12.99
N TYR A 85 3.02 -6.56 -12.13
CA TYR A 85 2.31 -6.58 -10.84
C TYR A 85 0.82 -6.23 -10.96
N MET A 86 0.40 -5.64 -12.09
CA MET A 86 -1.02 -5.34 -12.36
C MET A 86 -1.80 -6.55 -12.91
N ARG A 87 -1.14 -7.67 -13.20
CA ARG A 87 -1.83 -8.87 -13.69
C ARG A 87 -2.71 -9.45 -12.57
N PRO A 88 -3.98 -9.77 -12.87
CA PRO A 88 -4.81 -10.54 -11.94
C PRO A 88 -4.06 -11.81 -11.57
N ALA A 89 -4.02 -12.14 -10.28
CA ALA A 89 -3.54 -13.44 -9.85
C ALA A 89 -4.37 -14.49 -10.59
N ARG A 90 -3.74 -15.26 -11.48
CA ARG A 90 -4.42 -16.43 -12.06
C ARG A 90 -4.67 -17.39 -10.90
N LEU A 91 -5.95 -17.58 -10.60
CA LEU A 91 -6.44 -18.71 -9.83
C LEU A 91 -6.23 -19.99 -10.64
#